data_AF-A0A2H6MZK8-F1
#
_entry.id   AF-A0A2H6MZK8-F1
#
_cell.length_a   1.000
_cell.length_b   1.000
_cell.length_c   1.000
_cell.angle_alpha   90.00
_cell.angle_beta   90.00
_cell.angle_gamma   90.00
#
_symmetry.space_group_name_H-M   'P 1'
#
loop_
_entity.id
_entity.type
_entity.pdbx_description
1 polymer ?
#
loop_
_entity_poly.entity_id
_entity_poly.type
_entity_poly.pdbx_seq_one_letter_code
_entity_poly.pdbx_strand_id
1 'polypeptide(L)'
;VLQVLTLNLREERMMTKMDPSDQAQRDVLFELRRVAFQAEAESSSAPGGGAEKRKAIYTRDYKLLGFTNPVNPALDFLQTPPGMLALDNMLYLAHHHQDAYIRIVLENSSPEDKHACPFGRSAIELTKVLCEILQIGELPNEGQNDYHPMFFTHDQALEELFAICIQLLNRTWKEMRATAEDFHKVMQVVREQITRALPAKPPSLDQFKG
;
A
#
# COMPACT_ATOMS: atom_id res chain seq x y z
N VAL A 1 8.05 24.83 5.73
CA VAL A 1 7.78 25.17 4.31
C VAL A 1 8.27 24.09 3.35
N LEU A 2 9.58 23.84 3.20
CA LEU A 2 10.10 22.90 2.19
C LEU A 2 9.46 21.50 2.25
N GLN A 3 9.39 20.87 3.43
CA GLN A 3 8.76 19.55 3.59
C GLN A 3 7.32 19.52 3.07
N VAL A 4 6.51 20.53 3.42
CA VAL A 4 5.11 20.63 3.01
C VAL A 4 5.01 20.71 1.49
N LEU A 5 5.81 21.57 0.85
CA LEU A 5 5.81 21.69 -0.61
C LEU A 5 6.24 20.39 -1.30
N THR A 6 7.25 19.70 -0.77
CA THR A 6 7.69 18.40 -1.31
C THR A 6 6.61 17.34 -1.19
N LEU A 7 5.93 17.27 -0.05
CA LEU A 7 4.83 16.33 0.17
C LEU A 7 3.64 16.63 -0.74
N ASN A 8 3.31 17.91 -0.96
CA ASN A 8 2.19 18.32 -1.82
C ASN A 8 2.39 17.99 -3.30
N LEU A 9 3.62 17.67 -3.75
CA LEU A 9 3.84 17.09 -5.08
C LEU A 9 3.09 15.75 -5.28
N ARG A 10 2.65 15.11 -4.18
CA ARG A 10 1.89 13.86 -4.20
C ARG A 10 0.37 14.08 -4.25
N GLU A 11 -0.11 15.31 -4.07
CA GLU A 11 -1.53 15.65 -4.05
C GLU A 11 -2.22 15.29 -5.37
N GLU A 12 -1.59 15.58 -6.51
CA GLU A 12 -2.14 15.24 -7.83
C GLU A 12 -2.43 13.73 -7.93
N ARG A 13 -1.45 12.91 -7.57
CA ARG A 13 -1.60 11.44 -7.58
C ARG A 13 -2.60 10.95 -6.54
N MET A 14 -2.65 11.59 -5.37
CA MET A 14 -3.61 11.30 -4.30
C MET A 14 -5.06 11.52 -4.76
N MET A 15 -5.29 12.53 -5.59
CA MET A 15 -6.61 12.92 -6.09
C MET A 15 -6.94 12.37 -7.48
N THR A 16 -5.98 11.68 -8.13
CA THR A 16 -6.19 11.02 -9.42
C THR A 16 -6.88 9.68 -9.20
N LYS A 17 -8.06 9.50 -9.78
CA LYS A 17 -8.73 8.20 -9.87
C LYS A 17 -8.04 7.35 -10.92
N MET A 18 -7.96 6.04 -10.68
CA MET A 18 -7.56 5.10 -11.72
C MET A 18 -8.60 5.08 -12.85
N ASP A 19 -8.15 5.02 -14.10
CA ASP A 19 -9.02 4.72 -15.24
C ASP A 19 -9.04 3.20 -15.49
N PRO A 20 -10.17 2.50 -15.26
CA PRO A 20 -10.24 1.05 -15.47
C PRO A 20 -10.16 0.63 -16.94
N SER A 21 -10.25 1.58 -17.88
CA SER A 21 -10.11 1.34 -19.32
C SER A 21 -8.69 1.57 -19.83
N ASP A 22 -7.86 2.30 -19.08
CA ASP A 22 -6.47 2.58 -19.42
C ASP A 22 -5.60 1.32 -19.23
N GLN A 23 -5.01 0.84 -20.33
CA GLN A 23 -4.19 -0.36 -20.32
C GLN A 23 -2.90 -0.18 -19.52
N ALA A 24 -2.24 0.98 -19.59
CA ALA A 24 -0.98 1.22 -18.90
C ALA A 24 -1.16 1.21 -17.38
N GLN A 25 -2.26 1.77 -16.89
CA GLN A 25 -2.57 1.72 -15.45
C GLN A 25 -2.90 0.30 -15.00
N ARG A 26 -3.60 -0.48 -15.84
CA ARG A 26 -3.88 -1.90 -15.57
C ARG A 26 -2.63 -2.76 -15.58
N ASP A 27 -1.64 -2.43 -16.40
CA ASP A 27 -0.36 -3.13 -16.45
C ASP A 27 0.39 -3.06 -15.11
N VAL A 28 0.22 -1.98 -14.35
CA VAL A 28 0.74 -1.90 -12.97
C VAL A 28 0.09 -2.93 -12.04
N LEU A 29 -1.24 -3.13 -12.14
CA LEU A 29 -1.94 -4.17 -11.37
C LEU A 29 -1.51 -5.58 -11.80
N PHE A 30 -1.23 -5.79 -13.09
CA PHE A 30 -0.66 -7.04 -13.56
C PHE A 30 0.74 -7.26 -13.00
N GLU A 31 1.55 -6.22 -12.92
CA GLU A 31 2.91 -6.28 -12.39
C GLU A 31 2.92 -6.65 -10.91
N LEU A 32 2.08 -6.02 -10.08
CA LEU A 32 1.92 -6.39 -8.66
C LEU A 32 1.61 -7.89 -8.51
N ARG A 33 0.62 -8.39 -9.27
CA ARG A 33 0.27 -9.80 -9.29
C ARG A 33 1.44 -10.69 -9.72
N ARG A 34 2.15 -10.28 -10.77
CA ARG A 34 3.27 -11.02 -11.34
C ARG A 34 4.41 -11.16 -10.33
N VAL A 35 4.76 -10.09 -9.63
CA VAL A 35 5.83 -10.11 -8.60
C VAL A 35 5.43 -10.99 -7.41
N ALA A 36 4.17 -10.94 -6.95
CA ALA A 36 3.72 -11.72 -5.79
C ALA A 36 3.67 -13.23 -6.04
N PHE A 37 3.18 -13.66 -7.21
CA PHE A 37 2.88 -15.07 -7.50
C PHE A 37 3.78 -15.68 -8.58
N GLN A 38 4.95 -15.09 -8.81
CA GLN A 38 5.87 -15.44 -9.90
C GLN A 38 6.21 -16.95 -9.95
N ALA A 39 6.29 -17.62 -8.79
CA ALA A 39 6.53 -19.06 -8.68
C ALA A 39 5.39 -19.97 -9.20
N GLU A 40 4.13 -19.51 -9.20
CA GLU A 40 3.00 -20.27 -9.77
C GLU A 40 2.85 -20.07 -11.29
N ALA A 41 3.42 -19.01 -11.84
CA ALA A 41 3.32 -18.69 -13.27
C ALA A 41 4.17 -19.63 -14.15
N GLU A 42 5.31 -20.11 -13.64
CA GLU A 42 6.20 -21.01 -14.38
C GLU A 42 5.60 -22.41 -14.54
N SER A 43 4.85 -22.90 -13.55
CA SER A 43 4.18 -24.22 -13.59
C SER A 43 2.89 -24.23 -14.44
N SER A 44 2.30 -23.06 -14.70
CA SER A 44 1.05 -22.89 -15.45
C SER A 44 1.25 -22.40 -16.89
N SER A 45 2.50 -22.24 -17.32
CA SER A 45 2.94 -21.79 -18.65
C SER A 45 2.75 -22.81 -19.80
N ALA A 46 1.99 -23.89 -19.58
CA ALA A 46 1.60 -24.78 -20.67
C ALA A 46 0.71 -24.03 -21.68
N PRO A 47 1.08 -23.96 -22.97
CA PRO A 47 0.33 -23.24 -23.99
C PRO A 47 -0.95 -24.01 -24.35
N GLY A 48 -2.01 -23.83 -23.55
CA GLY A 48 -3.28 -24.53 -23.78
C GLY A 48 -4.46 -24.09 -22.92
N GLY A 49 -4.28 -23.21 -21.93
CA GLY A 49 -5.39 -22.68 -21.13
C GLY A 49 -6.20 -21.62 -21.89
N GLY A 50 -7.49 -21.87 -22.12
CA GLY A 50 -8.41 -20.90 -22.73
C GLY A 50 -8.48 -19.55 -21.97
N ALA A 51 -8.93 -18.49 -22.64
CA ALA A 51 -9.00 -17.13 -22.08
C ALA A 51 -9.79 -17.05 -20.76
N GLU A 52 -10.83 -17.89 -20.61
CA GLU A 52 -11.65 -17.98 -19.39
C GLU A 52 -10.88 -18.55 -18.20
N LYS A 53 -10.01 -19.54 -18.42
CA LYS A 53 -9.15 -20.12 -17.37
C LYS A 53 -8.16 -19.06 -16.86
N ARG A 54 -7.58 -18.25 -17.74
CA ARG A 54 -6.70 -17.14 -17.35
C ARG A 54 -7.44 -16.10 -16.51
N LYS A 55 -8.65 -15.71 -16.94
CA LYS A 55 -9.47 -14.75 -16.18
C LYS A 55 -9.80 -15.25 -14.78
N ALA A 56 -10.13 -16.53 -14.62
CA ALA A 56 -10.40 -17.13 -13.31
C ALA A 56 -9.17 -17.11 -12.38
N ILE A 57 -7.98 -17.41 -12.91
CA ILE A 57 -6.72 -17.32 -12.17
C ILE A 57 -6.48 -15.89 -11.70
N TYR A 58 -6.65 -14.89 -12.58
CA TYR A 58 -6.40 -13.50 -12.23
C TYR A 58 -7.34 -13.01 -11.13
N THR A 59 -8.63 -13.33 -11.24
CA THR A 59 -9.61 -13.00 -10.19
C THR A 59 -9.23 -13.64 -8.85
N ARG A 60 -8.79 -14.90 -8.86
CA ARG A 60 -8.31 -15.59 -7.65
C ARG A 60 -7.09 -14.86 -7.06
N ASP A 61 -6.10 -14.56 -7.87
CA ASP A 61 -4.86 -13.91 -7.42
C ASP A 61 -5.13 -12.50 -6.87
N TYR A 62 -6.03 -11.72 -7.49
CA TYR A 62 -6.43 -10.42 -6.95
C TYR A 62 -7.22 -10.53 -5.64
N LYS A 63 -7.98 -11.62 -5.46
CA LYS A 63 -8.60 -11.93 -4.16
C LYS A 63 -7.53 -12.27 -3.11
N LEU A 64 -6.51 -13.05 -3.48
CA LEU A 64 -5.39 -13.39 -2.60
C LEU A 64 -4.52 -12.17 -2.26
N LEU A 65 -4.39 -11.21 -3.17
CA LEU A 65 -3.79 -9.90 -2.90
C LEU A 65 -4.64 -9.05 -1.96
N GLY A 66 -5.86 -9.44 -1.63
CA GLY A 66 -6.73 -8.71 -0.71
C GLY A 66 -7.39 -7.47 -1.32
N PHE A 67 -7.60 -7.44 -2.65
CA PHE A 67 -8.45 -6.42 -3.28
C PHE A 67 -9.93 -6.68 -2.99
N THR A 68 -10.70 -5.61 -2.84
CA THR A 68 -12.14 -5.64 -2.59
C THR A 68 -12.91 -6.04 -3.86
N ASN A 69 -12.46 -5.56 -5.02
CA ASN A 69 -13.03 -5.90 -6.32
C ASN A 69 -12.11 -6.86 -7.10
N PRO A 70 -11.99 -8.15 -6.75
CA PRO A 70 -11.01 -9.05 -7.36
C PRO A 70 -11.24 -9.30 -8.87
N VAL A 71 -12.47 -9.11 -9.36
CA VAL A 71 -12.78 -9.21 -10.80
C VAL A 71 -12.21 -8.02 -11.58
N ASN A 72 -12.16 -6.84 -10.96
CA ASN A 72 -11.60 -5.62 -11.54
C ASN A 72 -11.01 -4.74 -10.43
N PRO A 73 -9.75 -4.99 -10.00
CA PRO A 73 -9.14 -4.29 -8.88
C PRO A 73 -8.91 -2.79 -9.14
N ALA A 74 -8.98 -2.33 -10.39
CA ALA A 74 -8.93 -0.90 -10.72
C ALA A 74 -10.06 -0.11 -10.03
N LEU A 75 -11.19 -0.76 -9.74
CA LEU A 75 -12.31 -0.12 -9.05
C LEU A 75 -11.98 0.29 -7.61
N ASP A 76 -11.01 -0.36 -6.97
CA ASP A 76 -10.58 -0.02 -5.61
C ASP A 76 -9.87 1.35 -5.55
N PHE A 77 -9.33 1.81 -6.69
CA PHE A 77 -8.57 3.07 -6.83
C PHE A 77 -9.43 4.23 -7.39
N LEU A 78 -10.75 4.06 -7.45
CA LEU A 78 -11.68 5.14 -7.81
C LEU A 78 -11.98 6.07 -6.64
N GLN A 79 -11.66 5.66 -5.40
CA GLN A 79 -11.80 6.49 -4.22
C GLN A 79 -10.58 7.39 -4.06
N THR A 80 -10.84 8.68 -3.91
CA THR A 80 -9.82 9.72 -3.72
C THR A 80 -10.19 10.55 -2.49
N PRO A 81 -9.28 10.71 -1.51
CA PRO A 81 -7.98 10.03 -1.40
C PRO A 81 -8.12 8.50 -1.14
N PRO A 82 -7.09 7.68 -1.44
CA PRO A 82 -5.75 8.07 -1.92
C PRO A 82 -5.55 7.90 -3.44
N GLY A 83 -6.55 7.44 -4.18
CA GLY A 83 -6.47 7.29 -5.63
C GLY A 83 -5.24 6.49 -6.09
N MET A 84 -4.61 6.99 -7.16
CA MET A 84 -3.46 6.36 -7.78
C MET A 84 -2.17 6.41 -6.94
N LEU A 85 -2.06 7.30 -5.94
CA LEU A 85 -0.89 7.33 -5.05
C LEU A 85 -0.74 6.00 -4.27
N ALA A 86 -1.85 5.35 -3.92
CA ALA A 86 -1.79 4.04 -3.28
C ALA A 86 -1.21 2.97 -4.22
N LEU A 87 -1.53 3.04 -5.52
CA LEU A 87 -0.99 2.12 -6.51
C LEU A 87 0.52 2.35 -6.71
N ASP A 88 0.95 3.61 -6.74
CA ASP A 88 2.37 3.98 -6.83
C ASP A 88 3.15 3.43 -5.62
N ASN A 89 2.61 3.57 -4.41
CA ASN A 89 3.20 3.03 -3.17
C ASN A 89 3.30 1.50 -3.18
N MET A 90 2.26 0.80 -3.65
CA MET A 90 2.30 -0.66 -3.78
C MET A 90 3.37 -1.10 -4.77
N LEU A 91 3.46 -0.43 -5.92
CA LEU A 91 4.45 -0.76 -6.96
C LEU A 91 5.87 -0.47 -6.47
N TYR A 92 6.06 0.63 -5.75
CA TYR A 92 7.32 0.95 -5.11
C TYR A 92 7.78 -0.17 -4.18
N LEU A 93 6.91 -0.61 -3.27
CA LEU A 93 7.18 -1.72 -2.36
C LEU A 93 7.53 -3.01 -3.12
N ALA A 94 6.76 -3.35 -4.16
CA ALA A 94 7.00 -4.54 -4.98
C ALA A 94 8.36 -4.53 -5.68
N HIS A 95 8.86 -3.37 -6.12
CA HIS A 95 10.14 -3.26 -6.84
C HIS A 95 11.35 -3.02 -5.94
N HIS A 96 11.21 -2.25 -4.87
CA HIS A 96 12.34 -1.79 -4.05
C HIS A 96 12.50 -2.65 -2.79
N HIS A 97 11.41 -3.25 -2.33
CA HIS A 97 11.35 -4.11 -1.13
C HIS A 97 10.65 -5.44 -1.46
N GLN A 98 11.02 -6.04 -2.59
CA GLN A 98 10.35 -7.20 -3.18
C GLN A 98 10.17 -8.36 -2.18
N ASP A 99 11.20 -8.68 -1.40
CA ASP A 99 11.13 -9.75 -0.39
C ASP A 99 10.07 -9.45 0.68
N ALA A 100 9.98 -8.19 1.12
CA ALA A 100 8.97 -7.78 2.09
C ALA A 100 7.57 -7.83 1.49
N TYR A 101 7.41 -7.38 0.24
CA TYR A 101 6.16 -7.47 -0.51
C TYR A 101 5.67 -8.91 -0.64
N ILE A 102 6.51 -9.80 -1.18
CA ILE A 102 6.19 -11.22 -1.38
C ILE A 102 5.84 -11.86 -0.04
N ARG A 103 6.64 -11.62 1.00
CA ARG A 103 6.38 -12.15 2.34
C ARG A 103 5.01 -11.70 2.87
N ILE A 104 4.68 -10.41 2.80
CA ILE A 104 3.38 -9.90 3.28
C ILE A 104 2.23 -10.57 2.51
N VAL A 105 2.33 -10.69 1.19
CA VAL A 105 1.26 -11.28 0.38
C VAL A 105 1.10 -12.78 0.68
N LEU A 106 2.19 -13.55 0.61
CA LEU A 106 2.13 -15.01 0.76
C LEU A 106 1.77 -15.47 2.18
N GLU A 107 2.20 -14.73 3.21
CA GLU A 107 1.79 -15.02 4.59
C GLU A 107 0.29 -14.82 4.83
N ASN A 108 -0.40 -14.07 3.96
CA ASN A 108 -1.82 -13.75 4.07
C ASN A 108 -2.66 -14.31 2.90
N SER A 109 -2.10 -15.16 2.04
CA SER A 109 -2.78 -15.66 0.84
C SER A 109 -3.53 -16.98 1.05
N SER A 110 -3.83 -17.36 2.30
CA SER A 110 -4.64 -18.55 2.59
C SER A 110 -6.14 -18.22 2.50
N PRO A 111 -6.91 -18.83 1.59
CA PRO A 111 -8.34 -18.53 1.45
C PRO A 111 -9.18 -18.87 2.68
N GLU A 112 -8.71 -19.79 3.51
CA GLU A 112 -9.41 -20.29 4.70
C GLU A 112 -9.01 -19.51 5.97
N ASP A 113 -7.95 -18.70 5.89
CA ASP A 113 -7.48 -17.95 7.04
C ASP A 113 -8.29 -16.67 7.24
N LYS A 114 -9.25 -16.73 8.17
CA LYS A 114 -10.04 -15.57 8.60
C LYS A 114 -9.21 -14.45 9.25
N HIS A 115 -7.97 -14.75 9.64
CA HIS A 115 -7.02 -13.81 10.23
C HIS A 115 -6.05 -13.22 9.20
N ALA A 116 -6.18 -13.55 7.92
CA ALA A 116 -5.37 -12.95 6.87
C ALA A 116 -5.62 -11.44 6.75
N CYS A 117 -4.54 -10.67 6.71
CA CYS A 117 -4.58 -9.24 6.43
C CYS A 117 -4.71 -8.99 4.91
N PRO A 118 -5.75 -8.29 4.42
CA PRO A 118 -5.94 -8.08 2.99
C PRO A 118 -4.99 -6.98 2.47
N PHE A 119 -3.87 -7.34 1.85
CA PHE A 119 -2.83 -6.40 1.42
C PHE A 119 -3.38 -5.20 0.61
N GLY A 120 -4.16 -5.44 -0.44
CA GLY A 120 -4.69 -4.40 -1.33
C GLY A 120 -5.53 -3.37 -0.57
N ARG A 121 -6.53 -3.83 0.20
CA ARG A 121 -7.37 -2.96 1.04
C ARG A 121 -6.54 -2.22 2.09
N SER A 122 -5.61 -2.91 2.76
CA SER A 122 -4.75 -2.33 3.81
C SER A 122 -3.81 -1.25 3.27
N ALA A 123 -3.19 -1.47 2.10
CA ALA A 123 -2.27 -0.53 1.48
C ALA A 123 -2.98 0.74 0.96
N ILE A 124 -4.20 0.62 0.43
CA ILE A 124 -5.04 1.78 0.07
C ILE A 124 -5.35 2.59 1.34
N GLU A 125 -5.91 1.95 2.36
CA GLU A 125 -6.29 2.68 3.58
C GLU A 125 -5.05 3.28 4.28
N LEU A 126 -3.93 2.56 4.33
CA LEU A 126 -2.69 3.07 4.91
C LEU A 126 -2.17 4.30 4.16
N THR A 127 -2.21 4.29 2.83
CA THR A 127 -1.78 5.47 2.05
C THR A 127 -2.63 6.68 2.41
N LYS A 128 -3.94 6.51 2.54
CA LYS A 128 -4.85 7.58 2.98
C LYS A 128 -4.50 8.08 4.39
N VAL A 129 -4.28 7.16 5.34
CA VAL A 129 -3.86 7.51 6.72
C VAL A 129 -2.56 8.32 6.71
N LEU A 130 -1.58 7.92 5.90
CA LEU A 130 -0.31 8.66 5.78
C LEU A 130 -0.53 10.06 5.18
N CYS A 131 -1.37 10.20 4.16
CA CYS A 131 -1.71 11.51 3.60
C CYS A 131 -2.31 12.44 4.65
N GLU A 132 -3.22 11.93 5.48
CA GLU A 132 -3.85 12.69 6.56
C GLU A 132 -2.87 13.07 7.68
N ILE A 133 -2.02 12.14 8.12
CA ILE A 133 -1.01 12.40 9.16
C ILE A 133 -0.01 13.46 8.68
N LEU A 134 0.39 13.38 7.42
CA LEU A 134 1.40 14.25 6.81
C LEU A 134 0.81 15.53 6.20
N GLN A 135 -0.52 15.70 6.25
CA GLN A 135 -1.24 16.87 5.75
C GLN A 135 -0.94 17.16 4.26
N ILE A 136 -0.91 16.11 3.43
CA ILE A 136 -0.67 16.24 1.99
C ILE A 136 -1.82 17.02 1.35
N GLY A 137 -1.49 18.10 0.63
CA GLY A 137 -2.42 19.03 0.00
C GLY A 137 -2.69 20.29 0.81
N GLU A 138 -2.26 20.35 2.07
CA GLU A 138 -2.43 21.56 2.90
C GLU A 138 -1.33 22.59 2.59
N LEU A 139 -1.69 23.88 2.61
CA LEU A 139 -0.72 24.95 2.39
C LEU A 139 0.19 25.14 3.62
N PRO A 140 1.46 25.56 3.45
CA PRO A 140 2.32 25.87 4.58
C PRO A 140 1.75 27.01 5.41
N ASN A 141 1.57 26.79 6.71
CA ASN A 141 1.16 27.84 7.65
C ASN A 141 2.38 28.61 8.17
N GLU A 142 2.31 29.95 8.20
CA GLU A 142 3.41 30.83 8.64
C GLU A 142 3.84 30.63 10.11
N GLY A 143 3.01 29.98 10.93
CA GLY A 143 3.30 29.67 12.34
C GLY A 143 3.84 28.27 12.62
N GLN A 144 3.90 27.37 11.63
CA GLN A 144 4.40 25.99 11.81
C GLN A 144 5.89 25.90 11.45
N ASN A 145 6.72 25.84 12.50
CA ASN A 145 8.17 25.59 12.38
C ASN A 145 8.55 24.10 12.52
N ASP A 146 7.57 23.20 12.51
CA ASP A 146 7.81 21.77 12.72
C ASP A 146 8.02 21.01 11.40
N TYR A 147 8.89 20.01 11.44
CA TYR A 147 9.20 19.13 10.32
C TYR A 147 9.76 17.80 10.87
N HIS A 148 9.71 16.75 10.05
CA HIS A 148 10.24 15.43 10.39
C HIS A 148 11.57 15.22 9.64
N PRO A 149 12.72 15.19 10.35
CA PRO A 149 14.04 15.12 9.71
C PRO A 149 14.23 13.93 8.78
N MET A 150 13.60 12.78 9.08
CA MET A 150 13.69 11.57 8.25
C MET A 150 13.26 11.75 6.78
N PHE A 151 12.43 12.75 6.44
CA PHE A 151 12.08 12.99 5.03
C PHE A 151 13.22 13.60 4.20
N PHE A 152 14.28 14.06 4.85
CA PHE A 152 15.45 14.64 4.19
C PHE A 152 16.60 13.64 4.05
N THR A 153 16.40 12.37 4.43
CA THR A 153 17.43 11.32 4.31
C THR A 153 17.24 10.42 3.10
N HIS A 154 16.17 10.57 2.32
CA HIS A 154 15.86 9.73 1.17
C HIS A 154 15.00 10.48 0.15
N ASP A 155 15.28 10.32 -1.15
CA ASP A 155 14.54 11.01 -2.23
C ASP A 155 13.08 10.55 -2.34
N GLN A 156 12.82 9.28 -2.00
CA GLN A 156 11.49 8.64 -1.99
C GLN A 156 11.05 8.34 -0.55
N ALA A 157 11.24 9.31 0.36
CA ALA A 157 10.99 9.09 1.78
C ALA A 157 9.53 8.78 2.14
N LEU A 158 8.55 9.24 1.35
CA LEU A 158 7.13 8.89 1.57
C LEU A 158 6.88 7.41 1.24
N GLU A 159 7.44 6.95 0.13
CA GLU A 159 7.29 5.58 -0.34
C GLU A 159 8.03 4.59 0.59
N GLU A 160 9.20 4.98 1.11
CA GLU A 160 9.91 4.25 2.19
C GLU A 160 9.11 4.21 3.49
N LEU A 161 8.51 5.35 3.90
CA LEU A 161 7.65 5.40 5.07
C LEU A 161 6.45 4.45 4.91
N PHE A 162 5.83 4.43 3.72
CA PHE A 162 4.79 3.46 3.40
C PHE A 162 5.28 2.01 3.56
N ALA A 163 6.47 1.68 3.05
CA ALA A 163 7.06 0.35 3.15
C ALA A 163 7.33 -0.08 4.61
N ILE A 164 7.68 0.85 5.49
CA ILE A 164 7.81 0.61 6.93
C ILE A 164 6.42 0.41 7.56
N CYS A 165 5.49 1.32 7.27
CA CYS A 165 4.17 1.31 7.89
C CYS A 165 3.29 0.13 7.46
N ILE A 166 3.44 -0.41 6.24
CA ILE A 166 2.68 -1.60 5.82
C ILE A 166 3.17 -2.87 6.53
N GLN A 167 4.47 -2.93 6.85
CA GLN A 167 5.02 -3.99 7.69
C GLN A 167 4.56 -3.86 9.14
N LEU A 168 4.54 -2.63 9.68
CA LEU A 168 3.94 -2.32 10.99
C LEU A 168 2.47 -2.77 11.02
N LEU A 169 1.68 -2.41 10.01
CA LEU A 169 0.27 -2.78 9.90
C LEU A 169 0.09 -4.29 9.93
N ASN A 170 0.84 -5.04 9.11
CA ASN A 170 0.75 -6.50 9.08
C ASN A 170 1.14 -7.13 10.44
N ARG A 171 2.14 -6.57 11.13
CA ARG A 171 2.52 -7.00 12.47
C ARG A 171 1.41 -6.73 13.49
N THR A 172 0.92 -5.49 13.55
CA THR A 172 -0.17 -5.08 14.46
C THR A 172 -1.43 -5.90 14.24
N TRP A 173 -1.79 -6.18 12.98
CA TRP A 173 -2.90 -7.06 12.62
C TRP A 173 -2.78 -8.44 13.26
N LYS A 174 -1.61 -9.06 13.14
CA LYS A 174 -1.31 -10.40 13.71
C LYS A 174 -1.28 -10.37 15.24
N GLU A 175 -0.67 -9.36 15.85
CA GLU A 175 -0.64 -9.17 17.30
C GLU A 175 -2.04 -9.04 17.90
N MET A 176 -2.94 -8.34 17.20
CA MET A 176 -4.34 -8.19 17.58
C MET A 176 -5.19 -9.44 17.31
N ARG A 177 -4.64 -10.46 16.63
CA ARG A 177 -5.39 -11.62 16.11
C ARG A 177 -6.64 -11.19 15.35
N ALA A 178 -6.50 -10.11 14.59
CA ALA A 178 -7.61 -9.43 13.95
C ALA A 178 -8.27 -10.30 12.87
N THR A 179 -9.51 -9.96 12.56
CA THR A 179 -10.25 -10.48 11.40
C THR A 179 -10.69 -9.34 10.50
N ALA A 180 -11.31 -9.64 9.36
CA ALA A 180 -11.84 -8.61 8.45
C ALA A 180 -12.81 -7.62 9.13
N GLU A 181 -13.52 -8.02 10.19
CA GLU A 181 -14.43 -7.16 10.97
C GLU A 181 -13.68 -6.12 11.81
N ASP A 182 -12.44 -6.42 12.21
CA ASP A 182 -11.62 -5.54 13.05
C ASP A 182 -10.81 -4.53 12.23
N PHE A 183 -10.95 -4.53 10.91
CA PHE A 183 -10.12 -3.74 9.99
C PHE A 183 -9.94 -2.28 10.43
N HIS A 184 -11.04 -1.58 10.71
CA HIS A 184 -10.97 -0.17 11.13
C HIS A 184 -10.30 0.02 12.50
N LYS A 185 -10.45 -0.93 13.43
CA LYS A 185 -9.77 -0.87 14.73
C LYS A 185 -8.26 -1.03 14.57
N VAL A 186 -7.82 -1.97 13.74
CA VAL A 186 -6.39 -2.17 13.45
C VAL A 186 -5.81 -0.90 12.80
N MET A 187 -6.50 -0.32 11.82
CA MET A 187 -6.07 0.92 11.17
C MET A 187 -5.96 2.10 12.16
N GLN A 188 -6.88 2.19 13.13
CA GLN A 188 -6.80 3.19 14.20
C GLN A 188 -5.56 2.97 15.08
N VAL A 189 -5.29 1.74 15.49
CA VAL A 189 -4.08 1.41 16.29
C VAL A 189 -2.81 1.75 15.51
N VAL A 190 -2.74 1.41 14.22
CA VAL A 190 -1.60 1.73 13.35
C VAL A 190 -1.42 3.24 13.21
N ARG A 191 -2.52 4.01 13.03
CA ARG A 191 -2.47 5.47 13.04
C ARG A 191 -1.88 6.00 14.35
N GLU A 192 -2.33 5.51 15.49
CA GLU A 192 -1.82 5.91 16.80
C GLU A 192 -0.35 5.56 16.99
N GLN A 193 0.10 4.40 16.51
CA GLN A 193 1.51 4.01 16.54
C GLN A 193 2.38 4.99 15.74
N ILE A 194 1.95 5.36 14.53
CA ILE A 194 2.67 6.31 13.66
C ILE A 194 2.69 7.70 14.30
N THR A 195 1.54 8.22 14.74
CA THR A 195 1.44 9.58 15.31
C THR A 195 2.16 9.73 16.64
N ARG A 196 2.36 8.65 17.40
CA ARG A 196 3.19 8.66 18.62
C ARG A 196 4.69 8.64 18.34
N ALA A 197 5.12 8.05 17.23
CA ALA A 197 6.53 7.95 16.86
C ALA A 197 7.08 9.27 16.25
N LEU A 198 6.29 9.96 15.43
CA LEU A 198 6.72 11.18 14.72
C LEU A 198 7.24 12.33 15.62
N PRO A 199 6.64 12.63 16.81
CA PRO A 199 7.11 13.69 17.69
C PRO A 199 8.51 13.45 18.28
N ALA A 200 8.99 12.20 18.28
CA ALA A 200 10.36 11.88 18.69
C ALA A 200 11.41 12.41 17.69
N LYS A 201 10.97 12.92 16.53
CA LYS A 201 11.80 13.46 15.45
C LYS A 201 12.95 12.52 15.07
N PRO A 202 12.64 11.29 14.65
CA PRO A 202 13.67 10.36 14.22
C PRO A 202 14.49 11.01 13.08
N PRO A 203 15.83 10.99 13.18
CA PRO A 203 16.71 11.57 12.18
C PRO A 203 16.77 10.76 10.89
N SER A 204 16.30 9.50 10.90
CA SER A 204 16.26 8.62 9.71
C SER A 204 15.07 7.67 9.75
N LEU A 205 14.74 7.10 8.59
CA LEU A 205 13.69 6.09 8.43
C LEU A 205 14.00 4.80 9.23
N ASP A 206 15.27 4.43 9.36
CA ASP A 206 15.69 3.29 10.19
C ASP A 206 15.40 3.54 11.69
N GLN A 207 15.60 4.77 12.17
CA GLN A 207 15.27 5.11 13.56
C GLN A 207 13.76 5.22 13.79
N PHE A 208 12.98 5.61 12.76
CA PHE A 208 11.53 5.57 12.83
C PHE A 208 10.99 4.13 12.90
N LYS A 209 11.66 3.19 12.22
CA LYS A 209 11.29 1.76 12.21
C LYS A 209 11.58 1.05 13.54
N GLY A 210 12.60 1.52 14.27
CA GLY A 210 13.19 0.90 15.47
C GLY A 210 12.37 1.01 16.74
#